data_AF-A0AAY4CXW8-F1
#
_entry.id   AF-A0AAY4CXW8-F1
#
_cell.length_a   1.000
_cell.length_b   1.000
_cell.length_c   1.000
_cell.angle_alpha   90.00
_cell.angle_beta   90.00
_cell.angle_gamma   90.00
#
_symmetry.space_group_name_H-M   'P 1'
#
loop_
_entity.id
_entity.type
_entity.pdbx_description
1 polymer ?
#
loop_
_entity_poly.entity_id
_entity_poly.type
_entity_poly.pdbx_seq_one_letter_code
_entity_poly.pdbx_strand_id
1 'polypeptide(L)'
;MVITRRILYWVCAWEEERYTDGVKWRFLEHKGPVFAPPYEPIPGNVRFYYDGKQMKLSPEAEEVATFFAKMLDHEYTTKDIFRKNFFKDWRKEMTPEEKAKITDLSKCNFTEMSVYFKAQSEARKQMSKDEKLKIKEENERVLQEYGFCVMDNHKERIANFRIEPPGLFRGRGDHPKMGMLKRRIRPEDVIVNCSKDSKHPKPPPGTKWKEVRHDNKVTWLVSWNENIQGSIKYIMLNPSSRIKGEKDWQKYETARRLKKCVDRIRNQYREDWKSKEMRIRQRAVALYFIDKLALRAGNEKEEGETADTVGCCSLRVEHINLYPEKDGQEFVVEFDFLGKDSIRYYNKVPVEKRVYKNVQLFMENKQPEDDLFDRLNTSILNKHLQELMDGLTAKVFRTYNASITLQQQLKELTNPDENVPAKILSYNRANRAVAILCNHQRAPPKTFEKSMQTLQTKIDAKKDQLSDARRELKSAKADAKVRRDEKSKRIEEQLMKLEVQATDREENKQIALGTSKLNYLDPRISVAWCKKWEIPVEKIYNKTQREKFAWAIDMADDDYEF
;
A
#
# COMPACT_ATOMS: atom_id res chain seq x y z
N MET A 1 30.68 -12.80 47.97
CA MET A 1 30.28 -11.81 46.95
C MET A 1 29.48 -12.52 45.88
N VAL A 2 28.15 -12.47 45.98
CA VAL A 2 27.23 -13.02 44.97
C VAL A 2 27.17 -12.02 43.82
N ILE A 3 27.69 -12.40 42.66
CA ILE A 3 27.55 -11.63 41.43
C ILE A 3 26.12 -11.85 40.92
N THR A 4 25.23 -10.92 41.25
CA THR A 4 23.88 -10.84 40.68
C THR A 4 24.01 -10.51 39.19
N ARG A 5 23.77 -11.52 38.34
CA ARG A 5 23.46 -11.32 36.92
C ARG A 5 22.21 -10.44 36.84
N ARG A 6 22.39 -9.17 36.49
CA ARG A 6 21.29 -8.31 36.00
C ARG A 6 20.76 -8.93 34.71
N ILE A 7 19.65 -9.66 34.82
CA ILE A 7 18.76 -9.93 33.70
C ILE A 7 18.13 -8.58 33.36
N LEU A 8 18.66 -7.89 32.34
CA LEU A 8 17.91 -6.82 31.68
C LEU A 8 16.74 -7.51 30.97
N TYR A 9 15.58 -7.53 31.61
CA TYR A 9 14.33 -7.68 30.89
C TYR A 9 14.27 -6.52 29.89
N TRP A 10 14.39 -6.83 28.61
CA TRP A 10 13.89 -5.94 27.57
C TRP A 10 12.38 -5.87 27.80
N VAL A 11 11.91 -4.87 28.54
CA VAL A 11 10.48 -4.59 28.64
C VAL A 11 10.00 -4.41 27.21
N CYS A 12 9.06 -5.24 26.80
CA CYS A 12 8.54 -5.16 25.45
C CYS A 12 7.87 -3.79 25.30
N ALA A 13 8.15 -3.06 24.22
CA ALA A 13 7.74 -1.66 24.09
C ALA A 13 6.20 -1.46 24.15
N TRP A 14 5.41 -2.53 24.01
CA TRP A 14 3.95 -2.54 24.16
C TRP A 14 3.45 -2.76 25.60
N GLU A 15 4.33 -3.11 26.54
CA GLU A 15 4.05 -3.25 27.98
C GLU A 15 4.34 -1.96 28.76
N GLU A 16 4.98 -0.97 28.14
CA GLU A 16 5.28 0.32 28.75
C GLU A 16 4.00 1.18 28.95
N GLU A 17 4.00 1.97 30.03
CA GLU A 17 2.89 2.86 30.36
C GLU A 17 2.76 3.99 29.32
N ARG A 18 1.52 4.31 28.96
CA ARG A 18 1.21 5.24 27.86
C ARG A 18 1.23 6.69 28.31
N TYR A 19 1.62 7.60 27.42
CA TYR A 19 1.38 9.03 27.62
C TYR A 19 -0.10 9.38 27.37
N THR A 20 -0.74 9.98 28.37
CA THR A 20 -2.17 10.31 28.38
C THR A 20 -2.45 11.79 28.07
N ASP A 21 -1.43 12.64 28.06
CA ASP A 21 -1.49 14.10 27.90
C ASP A 21 -1.39 14.59 26.44
N GLY A 22 -1.39 13.66 25.48
CA GLY A 22 -1.25 13.94 24.05
C GLY A 22 0.20 14.05 23.57
N VAL A 23 1.18 14.06 24.47
CA VAL A 23 2.61 14.01 24.15
C VAL A 23 2.95 12.70 23.45
N LYS A 24 3.85 12.77 22.48
CA LYS A 24 4.27 11.62 21.65
C LYS A 24 5.65 11.09 22.02
N TRP A 25 6.48 11.96 22.58
CA TRP A 25 7.83 11.66 23.03
C TRP A 25 8.29 12.77 23.99
N ARG A 26 9.20 12.44 24.89
CA ARG A 26 9.91 13.37 25.77
C ARG A 26 11.31 13.69 25.24
N PHE A 27 11.97 12.72 24.60
CA PHE A 27 13.26 12.90 23.97
C PHE A 27 13.24 12.43 22.51
N LEU A 28 13.88 13.19 21.61
CA LEU A 28 13.99 12.84 20.20
C LEU A 28 15.30 13.37 19.60
N GLU A 29 16.21 12.46 19.24
CA GLU A 29 17.47 12.78 18.55
C GLU A 29 17.62 11.98 17.25
N HIS A 30 18.02 12.64 16.16
CA HIS A 30 18.32 12.00 14.88
C HIS A 30 19.36 12.80 14.07
N LYS A 31 19.97 12.17 13.06
CA LYS A 31 21.00 12.80 12.21
C LYS A 31 20.47 13.66 11.06
N GLY A 32 19.16 13.66 10.84
CA GLY A 32 18.50 14.39 9.76
C GLY A 32 18.29 13.50 8.54
N PRO A 33 17.80 14.06 7.42
CA PRO A 33 17.61 13.31 6.19
C PRO A 33 18.92 13.08 5.43
N VAL A 34 18.93 12.06 4.57
CA VAL A 34 19.94 11.90 3.51
C VAL A 34 19.37 12.48 2.22
N PHE A 35 20.05 13.48 1.67
CA PHE A 35 19.68 14.10 0.41
C PHE A 35 19.96 13.18 -0.78
N ALA A 36 19.16 13.35 -1.85
CA ALA A 36 19.43 12.67 -3.11
C ALA A 36 20.81 13.11 -3.68
N PRO A 37 21.60 12.20 -4.26
CA PRO A 37 22.88 12.53 -4.88
C PRO A 37 22.76 13.68 -5.90
N PRO A 38 23.79 14.54 -6.05
CA PRO A 38 23.80 15.57 -7.07
C PRO A 38 23.66 14.96 -8.47
N TYR A 39 23.19 15.76 -9.42
CA TYR A 39 23.11 15.35 -10.81
C TYR A 39 24.51 15.13 -11.40
N GLU A 40 24.69 14.02 -12.10
CA GLU A 40 25.88 13.73 -12.90
C GLU A 40 25.55 13.97 -14.38
N PRO A 41 26.15 14.99 -15.03
CA PRO A 41 25.90 15.29 -16.43
C PRO A 41 26.17 14.11 -17.36
N ILE A 42 25.43 14.03 -18.47
CA ILE A 42 25.64 12.94 -19.43
C ILE A 42 27.03 13.10 -20.10
N PRO A 43 27.72 11.98 -20.41
CA PRO A 43 28.97 12.02 -21.14
C PRO A 43 28.82 12.71 -22.50
N GLY A 44 29.85 13.44 -22.95
CA GLY A 44 29.79 14.24 -24.18
C GLY A 44 29.57 13.44 -25.47
N ASN A 45 29.72 12.11 -25.44
CA ASN A 45 29.39 11.23 -26.55
C ASN A 45 27.88 10.90 -26.65
N VAL A 46 27.08 11.20 -25.62
CA VAL A 46 25.62 11.04 -25.63
C VAL A 46 24.99 12.38 -25.99
N ARG A 47 24.26 12.44 -27.10
CA ARG A 47 23.79 13.72 -27.67
C ARG A 47 22.28 13.88 -27.52
N PHE A 48 21.85 15.13 -27.40
CA PHE A 48 20.47 15.55 -27.55
C PHE A 48 20.31 16.22 -28.92
N TYR A 49 19.19 15.98 -29.59
CA TYR A 49 18.88 16.60 -30.87
C TYR A 49 17.53 17.34 -30.82
N TYR A 50 17.50 18.49 -31.47
CA TYR A 50 16.30 19.27 -31.71
C TYR A 50 16.20 19.57 -33.21
N ASP A 51 15.07 19.21 -33.83
CA ASP A 51 14.82 19.43 -35.26
C ASP A 51 15.94 18.83 -36.15
N GLY A 52 16.41 17.63 -35.76
CA GLY A 52 17.50 16.91 -36.43
C GLY A 52 18.92 17.44 -36.15
N LYS A 53 19.07 18.58 -35.46
CA LYS A 53 20.37 19.19 -35.15
C LYS A 53 20.81 18.88 -33.73
N GLN A 54 22.09 18.54 -33.56
CA GLN A 54 22.67 18.33 -32.24
C GLN A 54 22.65 19.64 -31.43
N MET A 55 22.25 19.53 -30.16
CA MET A 55 22.21 20.64 -29.23
C MET A 55 22.68 20.18 -27.86
N LYS A 56 23.60 20.93 -27.25
CA LYS A 56 24.03 20.72 -25.86
C LYS A 56 23.11 21.50 -24.93
N LEU A 57 22.59 20.83 -23.91
CA LEU A 57 21.73 21.44 -22.90
C LEU A 57 22.56 21.97 -21.71
N SER A 58 22.02 22.96 -21.01
CA SER A 58 22.48 23.40 -19.69
C SER A 58 22.27 22.28 -18.66
N PRO A 59 23.08 22.17 -17.59
CA PRO A 59 22.95 21.08 -16.62
C PRO A 59 21.53 20.94 -16.02
N GLU A 60 20.86 22.06 -15.76
CA GLU A 60 19.50 22.10 -15.21
C GLU A 60 18.47 21.57 -16.22
N ALA A 61 18.53 22.03 -17.48
CA ALA A 61 17.65 21.53 -18.53
C ALA A 61 17.97 20.08 -18.90
N GLU A 62 19.24 19.68 -18.84
CA GLU A 62 19.70 18.32 -19.12
C GLU A 62 19.17 17.34 -18.08
N GLU A 63 19.29 17.63 -16.77
CA GLU A 63 18.77 16.77 -15.69
C GLU A 63 17.29 16.45 -15.94
N VAL A 64 16.47 17.46 -16.25
CA VAL A 64 15.05 17.29 -16.54
C VAL A 64 14.79 16.48 -17.80
N ALA A 65 15.56 16.73 -18.87
CA ALA A 65 15.50 15.94 -20.10
C ALA A 65 15.81 14.45 -19.84
N THR A 66 16.74 14.13 -18.92
CA THR A 66 17.03 12.74 -18.57
C THR A 66 15.83 12.02 -17.97
N PHE A 67 14.96 12.71 -17.23
CA PHE A 67 13.79 12.08 -16.63
C PHE A 67 12.79 11.61 -17.69
N PHE A 68 12.58 12.41 -18.73
CA PHE A 68 11.75 12.03 -19.87
C PHE A 68 12.40 10.92 -20.69
N ALA A 69 13.72 11.03 -20.96
CA ALA A 69 14.47 10.02 -21.72
C ALA A 69 14.44 8.64 -21.05
N LYS A 70 14.60 8.56 -19.72
CA LYS A 70 14.49 7.31 -18.94
C LYS A 70 13.09 6.67 -19.00
N MET A 71 12.08 7.43 -19.41
CA MET A 71 10.69 7.00 -19.49
C MET A 71 10.19 6.85 -20.93
N LEU A 72 11.07 6.95 -21.94
CA LEU A 72 10.64 7.03 -23.34
C LEU A 72 9.75 5.86 -23.78
N ASP A 73 10.02 4.63 -23.30
CA ASP A 73 9.22 3.43 -23.61
C ASP A 73 7.98 3.25 -22.72
N HIS A 74 7.74 4.16 -21.77
CA HIS A 74 6.61 4.07 -20.85
C HIS A 74 5.38 4.76 -21.43
N GLU A 75 4.21 4.13 -21.35
CA GLU A 75 2.90 4.68 -21.72
C GLU A 75 2.59 6.11 -21.20
N TYR A 76 3.27 6.61 -20.17
CA TYR A 76 3.07 7.99 -19.73
C TYR A 76 3.54 9.00 -20.77
N THR A 77 4.63 8.73 -21.50
CA THR A 77 5.21 9.67 -22.47
C THR A 77 4.37 9.82 -23.74
N THR A 78 3.38 8.95 -23.94
CA THR A 78 2.39 9.02 -25.03
C THR A 78 1.13 9.79 -24.63
N LYS A 79 0.91 10.07 -23.33
CA LYS A 79 -0.26 10.83 -22.86
C LYS A 79 -0.08 12.33 -23.04
N ASP A 80 -1.07 12.99 -23.63
CA ASP A 80 -1.02 14.43 -23.91
C ASP A 80 -0.85 15.29 -22.66
N ILE A 81 -1.59 15.00 -21.59
CA ILE A 81 -1.46 15.73 -20.31
C ILE A 81 -0.02 15.64 -19.77
N PHE A 82 0.57 14.44 -19.82
CA PHE A 82 1.94 14.22 -19.38
C PHE A 82 2.95 15.04 -20.20
N ARG A 83 2.82 14.99 -21.52
CA ARG A 83 3.69 15.71 -22.46
C ARG A 83 3.58 17.23 -22.29
N LYS A 84 2.36 17.76 -22.18
CA LYS A 84 2.08 19.18 -21.97
C LYS A 84 2.69 19.69 -20.66
N ASN A 85 2.44 18.97 -19.55
CA ASN A 85 2.97 19.34 -18.24
C ASN A 85 4.50 19.23 -18.18
N PHE A 86 5.06 18.15 -18.71
CA PHE A 86 6.51 17.99 -18.82
C PHE A 86 7.14 19.15 -19.58
N PHE A 87 6.63 19.47 -20.77
CA PHE A 87 7.22 20.51 -21.60
C PHE A 87 7.12 21.89 -20.94
N LYS A 88 5.98 22.20 -20.31
CA LYS A 88 5.77 23.43 -19.57
C LYS A 88 6.78 23.60 -18.43
N ASP A 89 7.05 22.55 -17.66
CA ASP A 89 7.99 22.63 -16.54
C ASP A 89 9.45 22.55 -17.00
N TRP A 90 9.76 21.72 -18.00
CA TRP A 90 11.11 21.64 -18.57
C TRP A 90 11.55 22.99 -19.14
N ARG A 91 10.64 23.71 -19.81
CA ARG A 91 10.90 25.08 -20.26
C ARG A 91 11.27 26.02 -19.13
N LYS A 92 10.85 25.82 -17.87
CA LYS A 92 11.23 26.73 -16.76
C LYS A 92 12.70 26.59 -16.39
N GLU A 93 13.25 25.39 -16.54
CA GLU A 93 14.64 25.05 -16.19
C GLU A 93 15.64 25.32 -17.32
N MET A 94 15.16 25.77 -18.49
CA MET A 94 15.98 26.17 -19.64
C MET A 94 16.53 27.60 -19.52
N THR A 95 17.70 27.84 -20.11
CA THR A 95 18.23 29.19 -20.35
C THR A 95 17.37 29.94 -21.37
N PRO A 96 17.47 31.28 -21.47
CA PRO A 96 16.76 32.06 -22.49
C PRO A 96 17.03 31.58 -23.93
N GLU A 97 18.29 31.21 -24.24
CA GLU A 97 18.70 30.73 -25.56
C GLU A 97 18.08 29.36 -25.88
N GLU A 98 18.01 28.48 -24.89
CA GLU A 98 17.36 27.18 -25.01
C GLU A 98 15.85 27.32 -25.23
N LYS A 99 15.19 28.20 -24.46
CA LYS A 99 13.76 28.51 -24.60
C LYS A 99 13.40 29.04 -25.97
N ALA A 100 14.28 29.85 -26.57
CA ALA A 100 14.07 30.41 -27.90
C ALA A 100 14.16 29.34 -29.00
N LYS A 101 15.04 28.35 -28.85
CA LYS A 101 15.22 27.27 -29.83
C LYS A 101 14.18 26.16 -29.66
N ILE A 102 14.03 25.64 -28.45
CA ILE A 102 13.22 24.44 -28.16
C ILE A 102 11.78 24.88 -27.97
N THR A 103 10.98 24.95 -29.04
CA THR A 103 9.58 25.43 -29.01
C THR A 103 8.55 24.32 -29.09
N ASP A 104 8.92 23.15 -29.62
CA ASP A 104 8.04 21.99 -29.76
C ASP A 104 8.69 20.71 -29.22
N LEU A 105 8.01 20.03 -28.29
CA LEU A 105 8.45 18.75 -27.75
C LEU A 105 8.53 17.65 -28.84
N SER A 106 7.68 17.71 -29.87
CA SER A 106 7.65 16.71 -30.94
C SER A 106 8.96 16.67 -31.75
N LYS A 107 9.66 17.80 -31.83
CA LYS A 107 10.96 17.95 -32.50
C LYS A 107 12.16 17.53 -31.65
N CYS A 108 11.94 17.21 -30.38
CA CYS A 108 12.99 16.78 -29.47
C CYS A 108 13.25 15.27 -29.63
N ASN A 109 14.52 14.89 -29.77
CA ASN A 109 14.93 13.48 -29.84
C ASN A 109 15.75 13.09 -28.60
N PHE A 110 15.16 12.24 -27.77
CA PHE A 110 15.74 11.70 -26.54
C PHE A 110 16.30 10.28 -26.69
N THR A 111 16.38 9.76 -27.93
CA THR A 111 16.68 8.34 -28.19
C THR A 111 18.07 7.94 -27.72
N GLU A 112 19.11 8.73 -28.04
CA GLU A 112 20.48 8.44 -27.58
C GLU A 112 20.58 8.45 -26.05
N MET A 113 19.95 9.43 -25.38
CA MET A 113 19.88 9.48 -23.92
C MET A 113 19.18 8.23 -23.34
N SER A 114 18.08 7.79 -23.97
CA SER A 114 17.34 6.58 -23.56
C SER A 114 18.20 5.33 -23.71
N VAL A 115 18.90 5.17 -24.85
CA VAL A 115 19.83 4.06 -25.09
C VAL A 115 20.95 4.05 -24.05
N TYR A 116 21.53 5.21 -23.74
CA TYR A 116 22.55 5.35 -22.71
C TYR A 116 22.06 4.86 -21.33
N PHE A 117 20.88 5.29 -20.88
CA PHE A 117 20.36 4.87 -19.57
C PHE A 117 19.95 3.38 -19.53
N LYS A 118 19.51 2.82 -20.67
CA LYS A 118 19.30 1.37 -20.81
C LYS A 118 20.63 0.62 -20.67
N ALA A 119 21.67 1.05 -21.37
CA ALA A 119 23.01 0.47 -21.27
C ALA A 119 23.57 0.57 -19.83
N GLN A 120 23.42 1.71 -19.15
CA GLN A 120 23.79 1.84 -17.74
C GLN A 120 23.00 0.91 -16.81
N SER A 121 21.73 0.64 -17.09
CA SER A 121 20.92 -0.31 -16.33
C SER A 121 21.45 -1.74 -16.49
N GLU A 122 21.79 -2.14 -17.72
CA GLU A 122 22.38 -3.46 -17.99
C GLU A 122 23.79 -3.60 -17.41
N ALA A 123 24.65 -2.58 -17.54
CA ALA A 123 25.97 -2.55 -16.93
C ALA A 123 25.88 -2.71 -15.40
N ARG A 124 24.91 -2.04 -14.74
CA ARG A 124 24.66 -2.23 -13.30
C ARG A 124 24.27 -3.66 -12.94
N LYS A 125 23.51 -4.36 -13.78
CA LYS A 125 23.19 -5.79 -13.56
C LYS A 125 24.44 -6.67 -13.72
N GLN A 126 25.32 -6.32 -14.65
CA GLN A 126 26.56 -7.03 -14.96
C GLN A 126 27.73 -6.69 -14.03
N MET A 127 27.60 -5.71 -13.12
CA MET A 127 28.64 -5.38 -12.12
C MET A 127 29.17 -6.63 -11.41
N SER A 128 30.48 -6.60 -11.14
CA SER A 128 31.19 -7.66 -10.43
C SER A 128 30.62 -7.86 -9.01
N LYS A 129 30.90 -9.03 -8.41
CA LYS A 129 30.50 -9.29 -7.02
C LYS A 129 31.14 -8.30 -6.05
N ASP A 130 32.39 -7.90 -6.30
CA ASP A 130 33.15 -6.99 -5.44
C ASP A 130 32.61 -5.56 -5.48
N GLU A 131 32.25 -5.04 -6.67
CA GLU A 131 31.61 -3.72 -6.80
C GLU A 131 30.24 -3.70 -6.12
N LYS A 132 29.44 -4.76 -6.32
CA LYS A 132 28.13 -4.91 -5.65
C LYS A 132 28.29 -4.97 -4.13
N LEU A 133 29.34 -5.63 -3.63
CA LEU A 133 29.65 -5.69 -2.20
C LEU A 133 30.03 -4.31 -1.65
N LYS A 134 30.91 -3.57 -2.33
CA LYS A 134 31.28 -2.20 -1.93
C LYS A 134 30.07 -1.27 -1.85
N ILE A 135 29.18 -1.30 -2.86
CA ILE A 135 27.94 -0.51 -2.86
C ILE A 135 27.01 -0.92 -1.71
N LYS A 136 26.95 -2.22 -1.39
CA LYS A 136 26.15 -2.73 -0.28
C LYS A 136 26.70 -2.25 1.07
N GLU A 137 28.00 -2.35 1.29
CA GLU A 137 28.66 -1.90 2.52
C GLU A 137 28.48 -0.39 2.73
N GLU A 138 28.61 0.42 1.68
CA GLU A 138 28.37 1.86 1.76
C GLU A 138 26.91 2.17 2.11
N ASN A 139 25.96 1.46 1.50
CA ASN A 139 24.54 1.62 1.85
C ASN A 139 24.23 1.19 3.29
N GLU A 140 24.92 0.17 3.81
CA GLU A 140 24.81 -0.27 5.20
C GLU A 140 25.40 0.77 6.16
N ARG A 141 26.54 1.39 5.82
CA ARG A 141 27.11 2.51 6.60
C ARG A 141 26.13 3.68 6.71
N VAL A 142 25.58 4.12 5.57
CA VAL A 142 24.58 5.20 5.56
C VAL A 142 23.33 4.79 6.37
N LEU A 143 22.89 3.54 6.30
CA LEU A 143 21.78 3.04 7.11
C LEU A 143 22.10 3.06 8.61
N GLN A 144 23.31 2.69 9.03
CA GLN A 144 23.70 2.71 10.44
C GLN A 144 23.79 4.13 10.99
N GLU A 145 24.23 5.09 10.18
CA GLU A 145 24.38 6.49 10.58
C GLU A 145 23.04 7.25 10.57
N TYR A 146 22.25 7.14 9.50
CA TYR A 146 21.03 7.95 9.30
C TYR A 146 19.73 7.18 9.44
N GLY A 147 19.77 5.84 9.46
CA GLY A 147 18.59 5.00 9.45
C GLY A 147 17.93 4.80 10.81
N PHE A 148 18.47 5.41 11.87
CA PHE A 148 17.98 5.27 13.24
C PHE A 148 17.89 6.63 13.93
N CYS A 149 16.97 6.72 14.89
CA CYS A 149 16.88 7.82 15.84
C CYS A 149 16.86 7.26 17.28
N VAL A 150 17.00 8.15 18.25
CA VAL A 150 16.72 7.84 19.66
C VAL A 150 15.42 8.54 20.04
N MET A 151 14.43 7.77 20.51
CA MET A 151 13.14 8.27 21.01
C MET A 151 12.86 7.64 22.36
N ASP A 152 12.70 8.45 23.41
CA ASP A 152 12.37 8.02 24.78
C ASP A 152 13.19 6.81 25.28
N ASN A 153 14.52 6.88 25.15
CA ASN A 153 15.50 5.84 25.52
C ASN A 153 15.64 4.66 24.54
N HIS A 154 14.83 4.60 23.49
CA HIS A 154 14.87 3.50 22.51
C HIS A 154 15.55 3.93 21.21
N LYS A 155 16.44 3.08 20.69
CA LYS A 155 17.00 3.24 19.34
C LYS A 155 16.01 2.66 18.33
N GLU A 156 15.36 3.53 17.59
CA GLU A 156 14.25 3.19 16.70
C GLU A 156 14.64 3.38 15.23
N ARG A 157 14.17 2.47 14.36
CA ARG A 157 14.45 2.55 12.93
C ARG A 157 13.58 3.61 12.26
N ILE A 158 14.15 4.39 11.36
CA ILE A 158 13.44 5.37 10.53
C ILE A 158 12.93 4.69 9.25
N ALA A 159 11.70 4.98 8.83
CA ALA A 159 11.09 4.34 7.65
C ALA A 159 11.80 4.75 6.35
N ASN A 160 11.88 6.05 6.08
CA ASN A 160 12.37 6.63 4.83
C ASN A 160 13.28 7.83 5.12
N PHE A 161 14.48 7.58 5.63
CA PHE A 161 15.45 8.64 5.95
C PHE A 161 16.08 9.30 4.71
N ARG A 162 15.92 8.71 3.52
CA ARG A 162 16.38 9.28 2.24
C ARG A 162 15.26 10.11 1.61
N ILE A 163 15.54 11.36 1.28
CA ILE A 163 14.59 12.21 0.55
C ILE A 163 14.43 11.68 -0.88
N GLU A 164 13.20 11.69 -1.38
CA GLU A 164 12.91 11.28 -2.75
C GLU A 164 13.70 12.12 -3.76
N PRO A 165 14.34 11.50 -4.77
CA PRO A 165 15.03 12.24 -5.81
C PRO A 165 14.05 13.03 -6.70
N PRO A 166 14.55 14.09 -7.37
CA PRO A 166 13.76 14.80 -8.39
C PRO A 166 13.36 13.85 -9.53
N GLY A 167 12.31 14.21 -10.25
CA GLY A 167 11.82 13.43 -11.38
C GLY A 167 10.44 13.87 -11.85
N LEU A 168 9.82 13.13 -12.77
CA LEU A 168 8.48 13.47 -13.25
C LEU A 168 7.39 12.86 -12.35
N PHE A 169 6.37 13.64 -12.02
CA PHE A 169 5.24 13.18 -11.24
C PHE A 169 4.38 12.22 -12.06
N ARG A 170 4.14 11.04 -11.50
CA ARG A 170 3.36 9.97 -12.12
C ARG A 170 2.12 9.70 -11.26
N GLY A 171 1.17 10.63 -11.33
CA GLY A 171 -0.13 10.45 -10.72
C GLY A 171 -0.83 9.21 -11.27
N ARG A 172 -1.56 8.49 -10.41
CA ARG A 172 -2.34 7.31 -10.81
C ARG A 172 -3.62 7.75 -11.55
N GLY A 173 -4.11 6.89 -12.44
CA GLY A 173 -5.23 7.21 -13.32
C GLY A 173 -4.92 8.39 -14.25
N ASP A 174 -5.96 9.14 -14.60
CA ASP A 174 -5.85 10.34 -15.45
C ASP A 174 -5.64 11.60 -14.62
N HIS A 175 -4.57 11.57 -13.81
CA HIS A 175 -4.23 12.68 -12.95
C HIS A 175 -3.80 13.91 -13.76
N PRO A 176 -4.42 15.09 -13.54
CA PRO A 176 -4.19 16.30 -14.35
C PRO A 176 -2.77 16.87 -14.26
N LYS A 177 -2.01 16.50 -13.22
CA LYS A 177 -0.64 16.96 -12.93
C LYS A 177 0.44 15.96 -13.35
N MET A 178 0.07 14.82 -13.96
CA MET A 178 1.08 13.87 -14.44
C MET A 178 2.05 14.56 -15.41
N GLY A 179 3.34 14.23 -15.33
CA GLY A 179 4.39 14.86 -16.15
C GLY A 179 4.99 16.13 -15.56
N MET A 180 4.37 16.76 -14.56
CA MET A 180 4.96 17.89 -13.85
C MET A 180 6.27 17.52 -13.15
N LEU A 181 7.19 18.47 -13.05
CA LEU A 181 8.51 18.27 -12.45
C LEU A 181 8.42 18.25 -10.92
N LYS A 182 8.75 17.12 -10.30
CA LYS A 182 9.06 17.04 -8.87
C LYS A 182 10.47 17.59 -8.67
N ARG A 183 10.56 18.74 -7.98
CA ARG A 183 11.83 19.45 -7.79
C ARG A 183 12.70 18.75 -6.77
N ARG A 184 14.00 19.03 -6.85
CA ARG A 184 14.98 18.59 -5.87
C ARG A 184 14.77 19.38 -4.58
N ILE A 185 14.53 18.66 -3.49
CA ILE A 185 14.40 19.26 -2.15
C ILE A 185 15.78 19.70 -1.66
N ARG A 186 15.87 20.94 -1.20
CA ARG A 186 17.09 21.54 -0.64
C ARG A 186 17.01 21.58 0.90
N PRO A 187 18.14 21.74 1.61
CA PRO A 187 18.14 21.96 3.06
C PRO A 187 17.20 23.11 3.49
N GLU A 188 17.10 24.15 2.66
CA GLU A 188 16.27 25.33 2.88
C GLU A 188 14.76 25.06 2.78
N ASP A 189 14.36 23.89 2.27
CA ASP A 189 12.96 23.43 2.23
C ASP A 189 12.59 22.57 3.46
N VAL A 190 13.60 22.12 4.21
CA VAL A 190 13.47 21.07 5.22
C VAL A 190 13.27 21.65 6.61
N ILE A 191 12.22 21.19 7.28
CA ILE A 191 11.93 21.43 8.69
C ILE A 191 12.34 20.20 9.50
N VAL A 192 13.19 20.41 10.50
CA VAL A 192 13.65 19.39 11.44
C VAL A 192 12.85 19.47 12.75
N ASN A 193 12.50 18.32 13.32
CA ASN A 193 11.85 18.23 14.63
C ASN A 193 12.63 17.30 15.58
N CYS A 194 13.11 17.84 16.69
CA CYS A 194 13.91 17.13 17.69
C CYS A 194 13.65 17.70 19.09
N SER A 195 14.13 17.07 20.16
CA SER A 195 13.98 17.63 21.51
C SER A 195 14.97 18.76 21.76
N LYS A 196 14.62 19.71 22.63
CA LYS A 196 15.45 20.89 22.95
C LYS A 196 16.82 20.53 23.55
N ASP A 197 16.87 19.38 24.22
CA ASP A 197 18.02 18.81 24.92
C ASP A 197 18.79 17.78 24.07
N SER A 198 18.40 17.55 22.81
CA SER A 198 19.09 16.64 21.89
C SER A 198 20.25 17.31 21.15
N LYS A 199 21.12 16.50 20.55
CA LYS A 199 22.07 16.98 19.55
C LYS A 199 21.36 17.24 18.22
N HIS A 200 21.13 18.52 17.92
CA HIS A 200 20.46 18.93 16.69
C HIS A 200 21.23 18.47 15.44
N PRO A 201 20.55 17.96 14.39
CA PRO A 201 21.20 17.59 13.14
C PRO A 201 21.73 18.84 12.42
N LYS A 202 22.95 18.75 11.91
CA LYS A 202 23.58 19.84 11.16
C LYS A 202 23.20 19.75 9.67
N PRO A 203 22.86 20.87 9.01
CA PRO A 203 22.64 20.88 7.57
C PRO A 203 23.96 20.64 6.83
N PRO A 204 23.91 20.24 5.54
CA PRO A 204 25.11 20.18 4.70
C PRO A 204 25.93 21.48 4.75
N PRO A 205 27.27 21.42 4.65
CA PRO A 205 28.12 22.61 4.73
C PRO A 205 27.68 23.72 3.75
N GLY A 206 27.61 24.96 4.24
CA GLY A 206 27.20 26.13 3.44
C GLY A 206 25.69 26.30 3.25
N THR A 207 24.86 25.43 3.84
CA THR A 207 23.39 25.48 3.74
C THR A 207 22.74 25.67 5.10
N LYS A 208 21.43 25.93 5.13
CA LYS A 208 20.66 26.01 6.37
C LYS A 208 19.35 25.25 6.27
N TRP A 209 18.87 24.74 7.41
CA TRP A 209 17.51 24.24 7.50
C TRP A 209 16.49 25.37 7.32
N LYS A 210 15.31 25.04 6.80
CA LYS A 210 14.18 25.97 6.79
C LYS A 210 13.83 26.40 8.21
N GLU A 211 13.76 25.42 9.10
CA GLU A 211 13.36 25.60 10.49
C GLU A 211 13.82 24.37 11.32
N VAL A 212 14.21 24.61 12.57
CA VAL A 212 14.36 23.56 13.58
C VAL A 212 13.32 23.83 14.67
N ARG A 213 12.46 22.85 14.94
CA ARG A 213 11.40 22.94 15.95
C ARG A 213 11.44 21.80 16.95
N HIS A 214 10.66 21.97 18.01
CA HIS A 214 10.61 21.06 19.15
C HIS A 214 9.15 20.75 19.53
N ASP A 215 8.40 20.20 18.58
CA ASP A 215 6.99 19.87 18.75
C ASP A 215 6.81 18.40 19.15
N ASN A 216 6.58 18.17 20.44
CA ASN A 216 6.37 16.85 21.01
C ASN A 216 4.94 16.32 20.87
N LYS A 217 4.03 17.06 20.21
CA LYS A 217 2.65 16.62 19.93
C LYS A 217 2.56 15.84 18.61
N VAL A 218 3.61 15.88 17.78
CA VAL A 218 3.69 15.21 16.48
C VAL A 218 4.70 14.06 16.49
N THR A 219 4.64 13.20 15.47
CA THR A 219 5.47 11.98 15.39
C THR A 219 6.48 11.99 14.24
N TRP A 220 6.60 13.09 13.50
CA TRP A 220 7.53 13.22 12.38
C TRP A 220 8.85 13.81 12.86
N LEU A 221 9.93 13.39 12.22
CA LEU A 221 11.31 13.81 12.51
C LEU A 221 11.73 14.91 11.54
N VAL A 222 11.32 14.79 10.28
CA VAL A 222 11.62 15.75 9.21
C VAL A 222 10.37 15.97 8.39
N SER A 223 10.15 17.20 7.90
CA SER A 223 9.11 17.50 6.93
C SER A 223 9.54 18.53 5.88
N TRP A 224 8.84 18.56 4.75
CA TRP A 224 8.98 19.58 3.70
C TRP A 224 7.69 19.66 2.90
N ASN A 225 7.51 20.75 2.15
CA ASN A 225 6.38 20.89 1.22
C ASN A 225 6.79 20.39 -0.16
N GLU A 226 6.02 19.48 -0.75
CA GLU A 226 6.23 19.08 -2.13
C GLU A 226 5.53 20.03 -3.12
N ASN A 227 6.12 20.20 -4.31
CA ASN A 227 5.75 21.29 -5.22
C ASN A 227 4.60 20.96 -6.20
N ILE A 228 4.09 19.73 -6.22
CA ILE A 228 3.03 19.29 -7.14
C ILE A 228 1.66 19.61 -6.56
N GLN A 229 1.37 19.18 -5.33
CA GLN A 229 0.09 19.45 -4.65
C GLN A 229 0.22 20.43 -3.48
N GLY A 230 1.43 20.92 -3.18
CA GLY A 230 1.68 21.78 -2.01
C GLY A 230 1.57 21.04 -0.69
N SER A 231 1.46 19.70 -0.71
CA SER A 231 1.26 18.89 0.49
C SER A 231 2.54 18.74 1.31
N ILE A 232 2.38 18.54 2.62
CA ILE A 232 3.51 18.28 3.51
C ILE A 232 3.90 16.80 3.42
N LYS A 233 5.18 16.52 3.16
CA LYS A 233 5.80 15.21 3.24
C LYS A 233 6.55 15.07 4.55
N TYR A 234 6.67 13.83 5.03
CA TYR A 234 7.25 13.53 6.34
C TYR A 234 8.22 12.36 6.26
N ILE A 235 9.25 12.42 7.11
CA ILE A 235 10.04 11.26 7.54
C ILE A 235 9.53 10.88 8.92
N MET A 236 9.11 9.63 9.05
CA MET A 236 8.58 9.07 10.30
C MET A 236 9.30 7.76 10.63
N LEU A 237 9.08 7.28 11.86
CA LEU A 237 9.59 5.98 12.29
C LEU A 237 9.01 4.82 11.48
N ASN A 238 9.79 3.75 11.42
CA ASN A 238 9.45 2.49 10.77
C ASN A 238 8.20 1.85 11.41
N PRO A 239 7.38 1.08 10.66
CA PRO A 239 6.24 0.36 11.22
C PRO A 239 6.53 -0.54 12.42
N SER A 240 7.77 -1.01 12.62
CA SER A 240 8.17 -1.80 13.78
C SER A 240 8.37 -0.98 15.07
N SER A 241 8.39 0.36 14.98
CA SER A 241 8.61 1.23 16.14
C SER A 241 7.42 1.23 17.09
N ARG A 242 7.69 1.48 18.39
CA ARG A 242 6.67 1.55 19.44
C ARG A 242 5.48 2.43 19.03
N ILE A 243 5.75 3.66 18.62
CA ILE A 243 4.71 4.66 18.33
C ILE A 243 3.82 4.28 17.12
N LYS A 244 4.36 3.50 16.18
CA LYS A 244 3.60 3.01 15.03
C LYS A 244 2.85 1.73 15.38
N GLY A 245 3.51 0.80 16.06
CA GLY A 245 2.91 -0.45 16.54
C GLY A 245 1.73 -0.21 17.47
N GLU A 246 1.88 0.67 18.46
CA GLU A 246 0.82 1.01 19.41
C GLU A 246 -0.43 1.59 18.72
N LYS A 247 -0.24 2.52 17.78
CA LYS A 247 -1.36 3.06 16.98
C LYS A 247 -2.01 1.99 16.10
N ASP A 248 -1.23 1.07 15.55
CA ASP A 248 -1.75 -0.04 14.74
C ASP A 248 -2.56 -1.01 15.61
N TRP A 249 -2.10 -1.30 16.83
CA TRP A 249 -2.83 -2.08 17.82
C TRP A 249 -4.14 -1.39 18.26
N GLN A 250 -4.09 -0.11 18.65
CA GLN A 250 -5.28 0.67 19.03
C GLN A 250 -6.33 0.75 17.91
N LYS A 251 -5.88 0.80 16.66
CA LYS A 251 -6.75 0.73 15.48
C LYS A 251 -7.56 -0.57 15.48
N TYR A 252 -6.94 -1.71 15.75
CA TYR A 252 -7.65 -2.99 15.83
C TYR A 252 -8.53 -3.10 17.08
N GLU A 253 -8.08 -2.60 18.25
CA GLU A 253 -8.93 -2.54 19.45
C GLU A 253 -10.19 -1.70 19.25
N THR A 254 -10.09 -0.61 18.50
CA THR A 254 -11.27 0.19 18.14
C THR A 254 -12.22 -0.59 17.22
N ALA A 255 -11.70 -1.39 16.29
CA ALA A 255 -12.51 -2.27 15.46
C ALA A 255 -13.18 -3.41 16.27
N ARG A 256 -12.52 -3.94 17.30
CA ARG A 256 -13.10 -4.92 18.25
C ARG A 256 -14.19 -4.30 19.12
N ARG A 257 -14.03 -3.05 19.57
CA ARG A 257 -15.09 -2.32 20.27
C ARG A 257 -16.31 -2.12 19.37
N LEU A 258 -16.11 -1.84 18.07
CA LEU A 258 -17.20 -1.80 17.10
C LEU A 258 -17.93 -3.15 17.00
N LYS A 259 -17.23 -4.29 16.97
CA LYS A 259 -17.86 -5.64 16.96
C LYS A 259 -18.94 -5.78 18.05
N LYS A 260 -18.69 -5.26 19.26
CA LYS A 260 -19.60 -5.38 20.40
C LYS A 260 -20.87 -4.54 20.28
N CYS A 261 -20.87 -3.48 19.48
CA CYS A 261 -22.00 -2.56 19.35
C CYS A 261 -22.54 -2.40 17.92
N VAL A 262 -21.97 -3.12 16.94
CA VAL A 262 -22.30 -2.99 15.53
C VAL A 262 -23.78 -3.27 15.26
N ASP A 263 -24.39 -4.26 15.93
CA ASP A 263 -25.79 -4.60 15.70
C ASP A 263 -26.75 -3.51 16.20
N ARG A 264 -26.40 -2.82 17.30
CA ARG A 264 -27.13 -1.63 17.75
C ARG A 264 -27.06 -0.52 16.70
N ILE A 265 -25.88 -0.27 16.13
CA ILE A 265 -25.69 0.73 15.07
C ILE A 265 -26.48 0.35 13.81
N ARG A 266 -26.49 -0.94 13.45
CA ARG A 266 -27.25 -1.48 12.31
C ARG A 266 -28.75 -1.30 12.47
N ASN A 267 -29.27 -1.59 13.65
CA ASN A 267 -30.67 -1.36 13.96
C ASN A 267 -31.01 0.14 13.89
N GLN A 268 -30.15 1.00 14.42
CA GLN A 268 -30.37 2.45 14.37
C GLN A 268 -30.42 2.98 12.93
N TYR A 269 -29.43 2.67 12.08
CA TYR A 269 -29.45 3.21 10.72
C TYR A 269 -30.61 2.63 9.89
N ARG A 270 -31.09 1.41 10.20
CA ARG A 270 -32.27 0.81 9.56
C ARG A 270 -33.55 1.56 9.89
N GLU A 271 -33.69 2.04 11.12
CA GLU A 271 -34.79 2.91 11.51
C GLU A 271 -34.65 4.31 10.91
N ASP A 272 -33.42 4.86 10.86
CA ASP A 272 -33.14 6.17 10.26
C ASP A 272 -33.52 6.25 8.76
N TRP A 273 -33.59 5.12 8.04
CA TRP A 273 -34.11 5.10 6.66
C TRP A 273 -35.55 5.57 6.53
N LYS A 274 -36.32 5.53 7.63
CA LYS A 274 -37.72 5.97 7.69
C LYS A 274 -37.87 7.40 8.22
N SER A 275 -36.77 8.06 8.61
CA SER A 275 -36.80 9.41 9.18
C SER A 275 -37.53 10.41 8.27
N LYS A 276 -38.14 11.45 8.83
CA LYS A 276 -38.74 12.53 8.03
C LYS A 276 -37.67 13.43 7.40
N GLU A 277 -36.46 13.45 7.95
CA GLU A 277 -35.38 14.29 7.47
C GLU A 277 -34.51 13.60 6.41
N MET A 278 -34.36 14.25 5.26
CA MET A 278 -33.54 13.76 4.15
C MET A 278 -32.08 13.51 4.55
N ARG A 279 -31.49 14.43 5.32
CA ARG A 279 -30.10 14.33 5.79
C ARG A 279 -29.86 13.06 6.61
N ILE A 280 -30.82 12.67 7.45
CA ILE A 280 -30.75 11.46 8.27
C ILE A 280 -30.82 10.22 7.37
N ARG A 281 -31.74 10.19 6.39
CA ARG A 281 -31.83 9.09 5.42
C ARG A 281 -30.56 8.92 4.61
N GLN A 282 -30.01 10.00 4.07
CA GLN A 282 -28.77 9.98 3.29
C GLN A 282 -27.59 9.45 4.12
N ARG A 283 -27.41 9.97 5.34
CA ARG A 283 -26.40 9.48 6.28
C ARG A 283 -26.55 7.99 6.55
N ALA A 284 -27.77 7.52 6.80
CA ALA A 284 -28.05 6.12 7.12
C ALA A 284 -27.83 5.18 5.92
N VAL A 285 -28.16 5.61 4.70
CA VAL A 285 -27.86 4.84 3.47
C VAL A 285 -26.37 4.82 3.17
N ALA A 286 -25.66 5.94 3.34
CA ALA A 286 -24.21 5.99 3.18
C ALA A 286 -23.50 5.08 4.21
N LEU A 287 -23.96 5.09 5.46
CA LEU A 287 -23.44 4.20 6.50
C LEU A 287 -23.70 2.71 6.16
N TYR A 288 -24.87 2.39 5.62
CA TYR A 288 -25.19 1.05 5.11
C TYR A 288 -24.22 0.61 3.99
N PHE A 289 -23.91 1.48 3.02
CA PHE A 289 -22.94 1.15 1.97
C PHE A 289 -21.53 0.96 2.53
N ILE A 290 -21.10 1.77 3.50
CA ILE A 290 -19.80 1.60 4.16
C ILE A 290 -19.75 0.29 4.96
N ASP A 291 -20.81 -0.07 5.69
CA ASP A 291 -20.88 -1.32 6.47
C ASP A 291 -20.96 -2.55 5.57
N LYS A 292 -21.85 -2.59 4.58
CA LYS A 292 -22.06 -3.79 3.77
C LYS A 292 -21.05 -3.99 2.66
N LEU A 293 -20.64 -2.91 2.00
CA LEU A 293 -19.78 -2.97 0.81
C LEU A 293 -18.34 -2.55 1.10
N ALA A 294 -18.04 -2.24 2.37
CA ALA A 294 -16.72 -1.76 2.78
C ALA A 294 -16.21 -0.60 1.91
N LEU A 295 -17.11 0.31 1.49
CA LEU A 295 -16.71 1.51 0.75
C LEU A 295 -15.86 2.43 1.64
N ARG A 296 -14.98 3.21 1.01
CA ARG A 296 -14.25 4.29 1.70
C ARG A 296 -15.17 5.48 1.90
N ALA A 297 -14.88 6.31 2.91
CA ALA A 297 -15.69 7.48 3.24
C ALA A 297 -15.91 8.43 2.04
N GLY A 298 -14.86 8.71 1.25
CA GLY A 298 -14.95 9.61 0.09
C GLY A 298 -14.94 11.07 0.50
N ASN A 299 -13.75 11.62 0.78
CA ASN A 299 -13.61 13.06 0.99
C ASN A 299 -13.71 13.78 -0.36
N GLU A 300 -14.34 14.94 -0.35
CA GLU A 300 -14.29 15.89 -1.47
C GLU A 300 -12.85 16.23 -1.82
N LYS A 301 -12.62 16.44 -3.11
CA LYS A 301 -11.32 16.80 -3.68
C LYS A 301 -11.51 18.01 -4.56
N GLU A 302 -10.48 18.82 -4.63
CA GLU A 302 -10.45 19.96 -5.52
C GLU A 302 -10.43 19.48 -6.98
N GLU A 303 -11.39 19.98 -7.76
CA GLU A 303 -11.55 19.64 -9.17
C GLU A 303 -10.36 20.16 -9.97
N GLY A 304 -9.88 19.37 -10.94
CA GLY A 304 -8.71 19.72 -11.75
C GLY A 304 -7.34 19.59 -11.04
N GLU A 305 -7.31 19.38 -9.72
CA GLU A 305 -6.07 19.24 -8.95
C GLU A 305 -5.67 17.78 -8.72
N THR A 306 -6.66 16.87 -8.72
CA THR A 306 -6.48 15.43 -8.47
C THR A 306 -7.19 14.60 -9.55
N ALA A 307 -6.86 13.30 -9.63
CA ALA A 307 -7.63 12.38 -10.47
C ALA A 307 -9.05 12.22 -9.92
N ASP A 308 -10.05 12.36 -10.79
CA ASP A 308 -11.47 12.19 -10.43
C ASP A 308 -11.71 10.77 -9.93
N THR A 309 -11.90 10.67 -8.62
CA THR A 309 -12.04 9.41 -7.92
C THR A 309 -12.85 9.65 -6.66
N VAL A 310 -13.88 8.83 -6.48
CA VAL A 310 -14.91 9.02 -5.47
C VAL A 310 -14.88 7.94 -4.39
N GLY A 311 -15.52 8.24 -3.25
CA GLY A 311 -15.90 7.25 -2.24
C GLY A 311 -17.36 7.46 -1.85
N CYS A 312 -17.82 6.79 -0.80
CA CYS A 312 -19.24 6.70 -0.47
C CYS A 312 -19.96 8.06 -0.37
N CYS A 313 -19.43 9.01 0.40
CA CYS A 313 -20.06 10.32 0.60
C CYS A 313 -19.93 11.25 -0.62
N SER A 314 -19.03 10.96 -1.56
CA SER A 314 -18.77 11.77 -2.75
C SER A 314 -19.25 11.06 -4.02
N LEU A 315 -20.17 10.10 -3.90
CA LEU A 315 -20.78 9.46 -5.06
C LEU A 315 -21.70 10.46 -5.75
N ARG A 316 -21.56 10.57 -7.06
CA ARG A 316 -22.51 11.26 -7.96
C ARG A 316 -23.57 10.31 -8.53
N VAL A 317 -24.65 10.88 -9.07
CA VAL A 317 -25.78 10.14 -9.66
C VAL A 317 -25.32 9.19 -10.77
N GLU A 318 -24.39 9.61 -11.64
CA GLU A 318 -23.86 8.80 -12.76
C GLU A 318 -23.21 7.47 -12.35
N HIS A 319 -22.78 7.34 -11.10
CA HIS A 319 -22.08 6.15 -10.61
C HIS A 319 -23.01 5.01 -10.20
N ILE A 320 -24.32 5.24 -10.18
CA ILE A 320 -25.31 4.29 -9.72
C ILE A 320 -26.42 4.12 -10.74
N ASN A 321 -26.70 2.86 -11.09
CA ASN A 321 -27.89 2.47 -11.84
C ASN A 321 -28.80 1.61 -10.97
N LEU A 322 -30.11 1.88 -11.02
CA LEU A 322 -31.12 1.21 -10.22
C LEU A 322 -31.95 0.26 -11.09
N TYR A 323 -32.06 -1.00 -10.67
CA TYR A 323 -32.86 -2.02 -11.34
C TYR A 323 -33.88 -2.62 -10.35
N PRO A 324 -35.19 -2.52 -10.63
CA PRO A 324 -36.20 -3.15 -9.78
C PRO A 324 -36.02 -4.67 -9.68
N GLU A 325 -35.64 -5.30 -10.79
CA GLU A 325 -35.24 -6.70 -10.87
C GLU A 325 -34.08 -6.83 -11.88
N LYS A 326 -33.05 -7.60 -11.54
CA LYS A 326 -31.91 -7.91 -12.42
C LYS A 326 -31.28 -9.23 -12.00
N ASP A 327 -30.95 -10.08 -12.96
CA ASP A 327 -30.29 -11.37 -12.71
C ASP A 327 -31.06 -12.26 -11.68
N GLY A 328 -32.40 -12.18 -11.67
CA GLY A 328 -33.28 -12.90 -10.74
C GLY A 328 -33.29 -12.37 -9.30
N GLN A 329 -32.76 -11.16 -9.07
CA GLN A 329 -32.71 -10.50 -7.77
C GLN A 329 -33.51 -9.20 -7.79
N GLU A 330 -34.29 -8.95 -6.74
CA GLU A 330 -35.05 -7.71 -6.57
C GLU A 330 -34.17 -6.58 -5.98
N PHE A 331 -34.52 -5.34 -6.33
CA PHE A 331 -33.91 -4.11 -5.79
C PHE A 331 -32.39 -4.07 -5.94
N VAL A 332 -31.91 -4.24 -7.17
CA VAL A 332 -30.47 -4.28 -7.47
C VAL A 332 -29.94 -2.88 -7.72
N VAL A 333 -28.87 -2.53 -7.01
CA VAL A 333 -28.08 -1.31 -7.22
C VAL A 333 -26.79 -1.69 -7.91
N GLU A 334 -26.58 -1.20 -9.12
CA GLU A 334 -25.33 -1.35 -9.86
C GLU A 334 -24.44 -0.14 -9.61
N PHE A 335 -23.27 -0.39 -9.05
CA PHE A 335 -22.24 0.60 -8.81
C PHE A 335 -21.16 0.50 -9.88
N ASP A 336 -20.79 1.63 -10.47
CA ASP A 336 -19.67 1.72 -11.39
C ASP A 336 -18.95 3.05 -11.24
N PHE A 337 -17.78 3.04 -10.58
CA PHE A 337 -17.01 4.25 -10.36
C PHE A 337 -15.53 3.97 -10.14
N LEU A 338 -14.69 5.00 -10.28
CA LEU A 338 -13.26 4.92 -9.96
C LEU A 338 -13.02 5.30 -8.49
N GLY A 339 -12.56 4.34 -7.70
CA GLY A 339 -12.20 4.55 -6.31
C GLY A 339 -10.77 5.07 -6.12
N LYS A 340 -10.25 4.95 -4.89
CA LYS A 340 -8.85 5.28 -4.58
C LYS A 340 -7.89 4.62 -5.58
N ASP A 341 -6.89 5.39 -6.01
CA ASP A 341 -5.87 4.97 -6.99
C ASP A 341 -6.43 4.70 -8.39
N SER A 342 -7.64 5.22 -8.69
CA SER A 342 -8.38 5.02 -9.93
C SER A 342 -8.68 3.55 -10.22
N ILE A 343 -8.83 2.74 -9.17
CA ILE A 343 -9.26 1.34 -9.28
C ILE A 343 -10.78 1.34 -9.42
N ARG A 344 -11.29 0.79 -10.52
CA ARG A 344 -12.71 0.64 -10.78
C ARG A 344 -13.36 -0.22 -9.70
N TYR A 345 -14.45 0.25 -9.13
CA TYR A 345 -15.37 -0.52 -8.32
C TYR A 345 -16.60 -0.76 -9.18
N TYR A 346 -16.78 -2.02 -9.59
CA TYR A 346 -17.96 -2.48 -10.30
C TYR A 346 -18.64 -3.56 -9.47
N ASN A 347 -19.90 -3.37 -9.12
CA ASN A 347 -20.64 -4.36 -8.34
C ASN A 347 -22.16 -4.23 -8.55
N LYS A 348 -22.86 -5.36 -8.62
CA LYS A 348 -24.33 -5.41 -8.62
C LYS A 348 -24.78 -5.97 -7.28
N VAL A 349 -25.50 -5.18 -6.51
CA VAL A 349 -25.81 -5.52 -5.12
C VAL A 349 -27.31 -5.43 -4.90
N PRO A 350 -27.98 -6.54 -4.53
CA PRO A 350 -29.33 -6.49 -3.98
C PRO A 350 -29.33 -5.73 -2.66
N VAL A 351 -30.19 -4.73 -2.53
CA VAL A 351 -30.32 -3.95 -1.30
C VAL A 351 -31.71 -4.08 -0.70
N GLU A 352 -31.84 -3.71 0.57
CA GLU A 352 -33.15 -3.68 1.21
C GLU A 352 -34.07 -2.69 0.47
N LYS A 353 -35.35 -3.05 0.28
CA LYS A 353 -36.35 -2.25 -0.47
C LYS A 353 -36.37 -0.76 -0.09
N ARG A 354 -36.22 -0.46 1.21
CA ARG A 354 -36.17 0.93 1.72
C ARG A 354 -34.93 1.69 1.27
N VAL A 355 -33.78 1.01 1.20
CA VAL A 355 -32.54 1.60 0.66
C VAL A 355 -32.75 1.93 -0.81
N TYR A 356 -33.25 0.98 -1.62
CA TYR A 356 -33.51 1.19 -3.04
C TYR A 356 -34.43 2.40 -3.29
N LYS A 357 -35.56 2.46 -2.55
CA LYS A 357 -36.51 3.58 -2.67
C LYS A 357 -35.93 4.92 -2.22
N ASN A 358 -35.08 4.91 -1.19
CA ASN A 358 -34.38 6.12 -0.78
C ASN A 358 -33.34 6.57 -1.82
N VAL A 359 -32.56 5.66 -2.41
CA VAL A 359 -31.62 6.01 -3.48
C VAL A 359 -32.35 6.56 -4.69
N GLN A 360 -33.50 5.97 -5.08
CA GLN A 360 -34.37 6.52 -6.12
C GLN A 360 -34.76 7.98 -5.82
N LEU A 361 -35.18 8.26 -4.59
CA LEU A 361 -35.52 9.63 -4.15
C LEU A 361 -34.31 10.56 -4.11
N PHE A 362 -33.11 10.06 -3.80
CA PHE A 362 -31.88 10.85 -3.78
C PHE A 362 -31.42 11.29 -5.18
N MET A 363 -31.89 10.59 -6.23
CA MET A 363 -31.60 10.88 -7.64
C MET A 363 -32.68 11.75 -8.30
N GLU A 364 -33.84 11.96 -7.67
CA GLU A 364 -34.92 12.77 -8.24
C GLU A 364 -34.48 14.23 -8.45
N ASN A 365 -34.78 14.77 -9.63
CA ASN A 365 -34.47 16.15 -10.04
C ASN A 365 -32.98 16.51 -9.99
N LYS A 366 -32.09 15.54 -10.21
CA LYS A 366 -30.63 15.73 -10.29
C LYS A 366 -30.07 15.37 -11.66
N GLN A 367 -28.98 16.04 -12.03
CA GLN A 367 -28.17 15.71 -13.20
C GLN A 367 -27.16 14.59 -12.86
N PRO A 368 -26.59 13.91 -13.88
CA PRO A 368 -25.60 12.84 -13.67
C PRO A 368 -24.40 13.26 -12.79
N GLU A 369 -23.94 14.49 -12.95
CA GLU A 369 -22.81 15.10 -12.26
C GLU A 369 -23.11 15.57 -10.82
N ASP A 370 -24.38 15.62 -10.43
CA ASP A 370 -24.77 16.05 -9.08
C ASP A 370 -24.43 14.96 -8.04
N ASP A 371 -24.08 15.41 -6.84
CA ASP A 371 -23.85 14.50 -5.70
C ASP A 371 -25.12 13.71 -5.35
N LEU A 372 -24.98 12.39 -5.25
CA LEU A 372 -26.03 11.50 -4.78
C LEU A 372 -26.47 11.86 -3.37
N PHE A 373 -25.49 12.18 -2.50
CA PHE A 373 -25.73 12.57 -1.11
C PHE A 373 -25.51 14.08 -0.89
N ASP A 374 -26.37 14.91 -1.47
CA ASP A 374 -26.28 16.38 -1.49
C ASP A 374 -26.24 17.06 -0.11
N ARG A 375 -26.66 16.39 0.97
CA ARG A 375 -26.69 16.95 2.34
C ARG A 375 -25.72 16.24 3.28
N LEU A 376 -24.75 15.51 2.73
CA LEU A 376 -23.80 14.71 3.48
C LEU A 376 -22.36 14.99 3.04
N ASN A 377 -21.46 15.05 4.02
CA ASN A 377 -20.03 14.93 3.76
C ASN A 377 -19.40 14.06 4.85
N THR A 378 -18.11 13.74 4.70
CA THR A 378 -17.41 12.84 5.62
C THR A 378 -17.27 13.40 7.03
N SER A 379 -17.25 14.72 7.20
CA SER A 379 -17.23 15.38 8.51
C SER A 379 -18.53 15.13 9.26
N ILE A 380 -19.68 15.35 8.60
CA ILE A 380 -21.01 15.07 9.15
C ILE A 380 -21.15 13.59 9.53
N LEU A 381 -20.73 12.69 8.64
CA LEU A 381 -20.81 11.25 8.91
C LEU A 381 -19.94 10.85 10.12
N ASN A 382 -18.68 11.28 10.16
CA ASN A 382 -17.78 10.91 11.26
C ASN A 382 -18.19 11.54 12.59
N LYS A 383 -18.76 12.75 12.59
CA LYS A 383 -19.31 13.35 13.81
C LYS A 383 -20.42 12.48 14.41
N HIS A 384 -21.35 12.01 13.57
CA HIS A 384 -22.39 11.10 14.03
C HIS A 384 -21.82 9.76 14.52
N LEU A 385 -20.84 9.19 13.81
CA LEU A 385 -20.20 7.95 14.23
C LEU A 385 -19.52 8.08 15.60
N GLN A 386 -18.86 9.22 15.86
CA GLN A 386 -18.24 9.50 17.15
C GLN A 386 -19.27 9.54 18.30
N GLU A 387 -20.48 10.05 18.05
CA GLU A 387 -21.60 10.02 19.02
C GLU A 387 -22.08 8.59 19.32
N LEU A 388 -21.96 7.67 18.35
CA LEU A 388 -22.37 6.27 18.52
C LEU A 388 -21.35 5.42 19.29
N MET A 389 -20.06 5.72 19.12
CA MET A 389 -18.94 5.08 19.84
C MET A 389 -17.68 5.94 19.78
N ASP A 390 -17.03 6.12 20.93
CA ASP A 390 -15.81 6.93 21.02
C ASP A 390 -14.66 6.40 20.14
N GLY A 391 -14.21 7.27 19.23
CA GLY A 391 -13.14 7.00 18.26
C GLY A 391 -13.64 6.33 16.98
N LEU A 392 -14.95 6.13 16.82
CA LEU A 392 -15.52 5.53 15.63
C LEU A 392 -15.48 6.49 14.45
N THR A 393 -15.00 5.98 13.32
CA THR A 393 -14.97 6.69 12.04
C THR A 393 -15.28 5.71 10.92
N ALA A 394 -15.63 6.20 9.74
CA ALA A 394 -15.97 5.36 8.59
C ALA A 394 -14.87 4.33 8.23
N LYS A 395 -13.60 4.66 8.43
CA LYS A 395 -12.46 3.74 8.19
C LYS A 395 -12.45 2.52 9.14
N VAL A 396 -13.07 2.61 10.31
CA VAL A 396 -13.10 1.52 11.30
C VAL A 396 -13.95 0.36 10.77
N PHE A 397 -15.07 0.64 10.08
CA PHE A 397 -15.90 -0.39 9.44
C PHE A 397 -15.11 -1.25 8.45
N ARG A 398 -14.26 -0.65 7.61
CA ARG A 398 -13.40 -1.44 6.69
C ARG A 398 -12.43 -2.35 7.43
N THR A 399 -11.89 -1.90 8.57
CA THR A 399 -10.96 -2.70 9.39
C THR A 399 -11.71 -3.83 10.10
N TYR A 400 -12.87 -3.52 10.67
CA TYR A 400 -13.78 -4.46 11.31
C TYR A 400 -14.22 -5.56 10.33
N ASN A 401 -14.81 -5.19 9.20
CA ASN A 401 -15.31 -6.14 8.20
C ASN A 401 -14.18 -7.01 7.64
N ALA A 402 -13.02 -6.42 7.33
CA ALA A 402 -11.88 -7.19 6.86
C ALA A 402 -11.38 -8.22 7.89
N SER A 403 -11.26 -7.83 9.17
CA SER A 403 -10.77 -8.71 10.23
C SER A 403 -11.77 -9.82 10.57
N ILE A 404 -13.07 -9.48 10.72
CA ILE A 404 -14.09 -10.49 11.05
C ILE A 404 -14.29 -11.49 9.90
N THR A 405 -14.26 -11.03 8.64
CA THR A 405 -14.33 -11.92 7.48
C THR A 405 -13.14 -12.86 7.43
N LEU A 406 -11.90 -12.40 7.71
CA LEU A 406 -10.75 -13.30 7.77
C LEU A 406 -10.96 -14.39 8.83
N GLN A 407 -11.35 -14.01 10.05
CA GLN A 407 -11.54 -14.97 11.14
C GLN A 407 -12.61 -16.03 10.79
N GLN A 408 -13.75 -15.60 10.24
CA GLN A 408 -14.82 -16.50 9.82
C GLN A 408 -14.36 -17.44 8.69
N GLN A 409 -13.73 -16.89 7.65
CA GLN A 409 -13.26 -17.69 6.52
C GLN A 409 -12.14 -18.66 6.91
N LEU A 410 -11.24 -18.30 7.82
CA LEU A 410 -10.25 -19.24 8.35
C LEU A 410 -10.91 -20.37 9.13
N LYS A 411 -11.97 -20.08 9.89
CA LYS A 411 -12.73 -21.10 10.62
C LYS A 411 -13.48 -22.05 9.68
N GLU A 412 -14.02 -21.55 8.58
CA GLU A 412 -14.79 -22.32 7.60
C GLU A 412 -13.91 -23.13 6.63
N LEU A 413 -12.80 -22.55 6.15
CA LEU A 413 -11.99 -23.12 5.07
C LEU A 413 -10.83 -24.00 5.56
N THR A 414 -10.44 -23.92 6.84
CA THR A 414 -9.30 -24.71 7.33
C THR A 414 -9.75 -26.10 7.75
N ASN A 415 -9.25 -27.13 7.06
CA ASN A 415 -9.48 -28.51 7.44
C ASN A 415 -8.36 -29.00 8.41
N PRO A 416 -8.69 -29.58 9.58
CA PRO A 416 -7.70 -30.14 10.50
C PRO A 416 -6.73 -31.14 9.87
N ASP A 417 -7.21 -31.98 8.95
CA ASP A 417 -6.46 -33.12 8.39
C ASP A 417 -5.55 -32.72 7.22
N GLU A 418 -5.61 -31.47 6.77
CA GLU A 418 -4.80 -30.98 5.66
C GLU A 418 -3.33 -30.78 6.05
N ASN A 419 -2.41 -30.99 5.11
CA ASN A 419 -1.01 -30.65 5.31
C ASN A 419 -0.77 -29.12 5.28
N VAL A 420 0.42 -28.71 5.71
CA VAL A 420 0.80 -27.28 5.79
C VAL A 420 0.61 -26.52 4.46
N PRO A 421 1.03 -27.03 3.28
CA PRO A 421 0.75 -26.38 2.01
C PRO A 421 -0.74 -26.14 1.73
N ALA A 422 -1.61 -27.12 1.99
CA ALA A 422 -3.05 -26.99 1.80
C ALA A 422 -3.66 -25.97 2.78
N LYS A 423 -3.28 -26.01 4.06
CA LYS A 423 -3.70 -24.99 5.04
C LYS A 423 -3.29 -23.57 4.64
N ILE A 424 -2.10 -23.39 4.03
CA ILE A 424 -1.66 -22.10 3.49
C ILE A 424 -2.54 -21.65 2.32
N LEU A 425 -2.99 -22.57 1.46
CA LEU A 425 -3.96 -22.25 0.40
C LEU A 425 -5.27 -21.77 0.99
N SER A 426 -5.78 -22.44 2.03
CA SER A 426 -6.99 -22.05 2.76
C SER A 426 -6.85 -20.65 3.38
N TYR A 427 -5.68 -20.33 3.96
CA TYR A 427 -5.37 -18.98 4.43
C TYR A 427 -5.41 -17.94 3.30
N ASN A 428 -4.80 -18.26 2.15
CA ASN A 428 -4.78 -17.34 1.02
C ASN A 428 -6.16 -17.12 0.41
N ARG A 429 -7.02 -18.16 0.37
CA ARG A 429 -8.43 -18.06 -0.02
C ARG A 429 -9.22 -17.18 0.94
N ALA A 430 -9.03 -17.34 2.26
CA ALA A 430 -9.64 -16.49 3.26
C ALA A 430 -9.23 -15.01 3.10
N ASN A 431 -7.94 -14.74 2.90
CA ASN A 431 -7.47 -13.37 2.63
C ASN A 431 -7.96 -12.84 1.27
N ARG A 432 -8.17 -13.70 0.27
CA ARG A 432 -8.75 -13.31 -1.02
C ARG A 432 -10.18 -12.81 -0.87
N ALA A 433 -11.01 -13.50 -0.09
CA ALA A 433 -12.37 -13.04 0.21
C ALA A 433 -12.34 -11.62 0.80
N VAL A 434 -11.42 -11.34 1.72
CA VAL A 434 -11.22 -9.99 2.28
C VAL A 434 -10.74 -8.99 1.23
N ALA A 435 -9.80 -9.38 0.36
CA ALA A 435 -9.30 -8.52 -0.70
C ALA A 435 -10.40 -8.16 -1.72
N ILE A 436 -11.28 -9.11 -2.05
CA ILE A 436 -12.47 -8.88 -2.90
C ILE A 436 -13.41 -7.90 -2.22
N LEU A 437 -13.77 -8.13 -0.94
CA LEU A 437 -14.61 -7.22 -0.15
C LEU A 437 -14.04 -5.79 -0.13
N CYS A 438 -12.71 -5.65 -0.01
CA CYS A 438 -12.05 -4.35 0.03
C CYS A 438 -11.75 -3.75 -1.36
N ASN A 439 -12.16 -4.41 -2.43
CA ASN A 439 -11.84 -4.10 -3.83
C ASN A 439 -10.33 -3.88 -4.07
N HIS A 440 -9.48 -4.75 -3.51
CA HIS A 440 -8.03 -4.71 -3.71
C HIS A 440 -7.66 -5.47 -5.00
N GLN A 441 -7.79 -4.78 -6.12
CA GLN A 441 -7.49 -5.32 -7.44
C GLN A 441 -6.06 -4.97 -7.90
N ARG A 442 -5.55 -5.75 -8.85
CA ARG A 442 -4.35 -5.45 -9.64
C ARG A 442 -4.52 -5.89 -11.08
N ALA A 443 -3.82 -5.23 -12.00
CA ALA A 443 -3.70 -5.74 -13.36
C ALA A 443 -2.95 -7.09 -13.37
N PRO A 444 -3.31 -8.03 -14.25
CA PRO A 444 -2.54 -9.26 -14.46
C PRO A 444 -1.07 -8.92 -14.78
N PRO A 445 -0.09 -9.59 -14.16
CA PRO A 445 1.32 -9.37 -14.49
C PRO A 445 1.60 -9.64 -15.98
N LYS A 446 2.39 -8.78 -16.64
CA LYS A 446 2.74 -8.94 -18.07
C LYS A 446 3.37 -10.31 -18.41
N THR A 447 4.05 -10.93 -17.45
CA THR A 447 4.72 -12.23 -17.61
C THR A 447 3.94 -13.40 -16.99
N PHE A 448 2.66 -13.20 -16.67
CA PHE A 448 1.85 -14.18 -15.94
C PHE A 448 1.72 -15.50 -16.70
N GLU A 449 1.29 -15.46 -17.97
CA GLU A 449 1.08 -16.66 -18.79
C GLU A 449 2.36 -17.49 -18.94
N LYS A 450 3.47 -16.84 -19.28
CA LYS A 450 4.79 -17.50 -19.37
C LYS A 450 5.19 -18.15 -18.04
N SER A 451 4.92 -17.49 -16.91
CA SER A 451 5.19 -18.05 -15.59
C SER A 451 4.27 -19.22 -15.24
N MET A 452 3.00 -19.21 -15.67
CA MET A 452 2.06 -20.30 -15.45
C MET A 452 2.42 -21.51 -16.32
N GLN A 453 2.76 -21.31 -17.59
CA GLN A 453 3.27 -22.37 -18.47
C GLN A 453 4.50 -23.05 -17.87
N THR A 454 5.47 -22.27 -17.39
CA THR A 454 6.67 -22.81 -16.74
C THR A 454 6.34 -23.64 -15.48
N LEU A 455 5.31 -23.23 -14.74
CA LEU A 455 4.86 -23.97 -13.55
C LEU A 455 4.13 -25.26 -13.94
N GLN A 456 3.30 -25.21 -14.98
CA GLN A 456 2.59 -26.38 -15.51
C GLN A 456 3.57 -27.44 -16.03
N THR A 457 4.59 -27.05 -16.80
CA THR A 457 5.63 -27.99 -17.26
C THR A 457 6.35 -28.68 -16.09
N LYS A 458 6.55 -27.99 -14.96
CA LYS A 458 7.13 -28.59 -13.75
C LYS A 458 6.17 -29.56 -13.06
N ILE A 459 4.87 -29.26 -13.07
CA ILE A 459 3.82 -30.13 -12.54
C ILE A 459 3.75 -31.41 -13.38
N ASP A 460 3.72 -31.29 -14.70
CA ASP A 460 3.63 -32.43 -15.61
C ASP A 460 4.87 -33.34 -15.46
N ALA A 461 6.07 -32.77 -15.46
CA ALA A 461 7.30 -33.52 -15.20
C ALA A 461 7.29 -34.23 -13.83
N LYS A 462 6.64 -33.65 -12.81
CA LYS A 462 6.49 -34.28 -11.49
C LYS A 462 5.43 -35.39 -11.48
N LYS A 463 4.37 -35.26 -12.28
CA LYS A 463 3.37 -36.32 -12.49
C LYS A 463 4.00 -37.53 -13.17
N ASP A 464 4.85 -37.30 -14.16
CA ASP A 464 5.60 -38.38 -14.84
C ASP A 464 6.53 -39.10 -13.85
N GLN A 465 7.33 -38.35 -13.09
CA GLN A 465 8.19 -38.90 -12.04
C GLN A 465 7.42 -39.72 -11.00
N LEU A 466 6.20 -39.28 -10.63
CA LEU A 466 5.35 -39.99 -9.71
C LEU A 466 4.80 -41.28 -10.32
N SER A 467 4.36 -41.23 -11.57
CA SER A 467 3.89 -42.40 -12.32
C SER A 467 4.98 -43.47 -12.40
N ASP A 468 6.21 -43.06 -12.73
CA ASP A 468 7.37 -43.95 -12.76
C ASP A 468 7.69 -44.52 -11.38
N ALA A 469 7.71 -43.70 -10.33
CA ALA A 469 7.96 -44.16 -8.97
C ALA A 469 6.89 -45.17 -8.49
N ARG A 470 5.61 -44.94 -8.83
CA ARG A 470 4.52 -45.88 -8.52
C ARG A 470 4.64 -47.19 -9.30
N ARG A 471 5.11 -47.15 -10.56
CA ARG A 471 5.40 -48.34 -11.37
C ARG A 471 6.58 -49.14 -10.79
N GLU A 472 7.66 -48.46 -10.40
CA GLU A 472 8.81 -49.06 -9.70
C GLU A 472 8.42 -49.68 -8.35
N LEU A 473 7.48 -49.07 -7.64
CA LEU A 473 6.97 -49.58 -6.37
C LEU A 473 6.17 -50.87 -6.55
N LYS A 474 5.31 -50.93 -7.58
CA LYS A 474 4.52 -52.13 -7.91
C LYS A 474 5.40 -53.32 -8.29
N SER A 475 6.58 -53.09 -8.87
CA SER A 475 7.50 -54.15 -9.31
C SER A 475 8.59 -54.53 -8.27
N ALA A 476 8.58 -53.94 -7.07
CA ALA A 476 9.64 -54.16 -6.07
C ALA A 476 9.39 -55.36 -5.16
N LYS A 477 10.45 -56.12 -4.83
CA LYS A 477 10.45 -57.14 -3.75
C LYS A 477 10.34 -56.49 -2.37
N ALA A 478 9.92 -57.25 -1.35
CA ALA A 478 9.50 -56.76 -0.03
C ALA A 478 10.43 -55.71 0.61
N ASP A 479 11.75 -55.96 0.68
CA ASP A 479 12.71 -55.05 1.31
C ASP A 479 12.94 -53.74 0.54
N ALA A 480 12.81 -53.77 -0.79
CA ALA A 480 12.93 -52.57 -1.63
C ALA A 480 11.63 -51.74 -1.69
N LYS A 481 10.52 -52.30 -1.20
CA LYS A 481 9.18 -51.68 -1.25
C LYS A 481 9.07 -50.50 -0.30
N VAL A 482 9.63 -50.61 0.90
CA VAL A 482 9.60 -49.52 1.91
C VAL A 482 10.32 -48.26 1.41
N ARG A 483 11.56 -48.40 0.93
CA ARG A 483 12.35 -47.27 0.41
C ARG A 483 11.72 -46.63 -0.83
N ARG A 484 11.06 -47.42 -1.70
CA ARG A 484 10.37 -46.90 -2.89
C ARG A 484 9.03 -46.23 -2.55
N ASP A 485 8.35 -46.69 -1.50
CA ASP A 485 7.12 -46.07 -0.99
C ASP A 485 7.40 -44.67 -0.41
N GLU A 486 8.48 -44.53 0.37
CA GLU A 486 8.95 -43.22 0.85
C GLU A 486 9.30 -42.25 -0.29
N LYS A 487 9.97 -42.76 -1.35
CA LYS A 487 10.28 -41.96 -2.55
C LYS A 487 8.99 -41.50 -3.24
N SER A 488 7.99 -42.37 -3.41
CA SER A 488 6.70 -42.03 -4.01
C SER A 488 5.97 -40.96 -3.19
N LYS A 489 5.85 -41.14 -1.88
CA LYS A 489 5.22 -40.18 -0.97
C LYS A 489 5.89 -38.81 -1.02
N ARG A 490 7.23 -38.76 -1.05
CA ARG A 490 7.97 -37.50 -1.18
C ARG A 490 7.70 -36.79 -2.51
N ILE A 491 7.53 -37.52 -3.60
CA ILE A 491 7.19 -36.94 -4.90
C ILE A 491 5.73 -36.45 -4.90
N GLU A 492 4.80 -37.19 -4.28
CA GLU A 492 3.41 -36.77 -4.09
C GLU A 492 3.30 -35.45 -3.32
N GLU A 493 4.03 -35.30 -2.21
CA GLU A 493 4.08 -34.05 -1.45
C GLU A 493 4.62 -32.87 -2.28
N GLN A 494 5.66 -33.11 -3.08
CA GLN A 494 6.23 -32.09 -3.96
C GLN A 494 5.26 -31.69 -5.08
N LEU A 495 4.56 -32.65 -5.65
CA LEU A 495 3.55 -32.42 -6.68
C LEU A 495 2.39 -31.61 -6.10
N MET A 496 1.85 -32.02 -4.95
CA MET A 496 0.77 -31.31 -4.28
C MET A 496 1.16 -29.86 -3.96
N LYS A 497 2.40 -29.62 -3.51
CA LYS A 497 2.90 -28.26 -3.28
C LYS A 497 2.92 -27.40 -4.55
N LEU A 498 3.30 -27.97 -5.69
CA LEU A 498 3.31 -27.25 -6.98
C LEU A 498 1.89 -26.98 -7.49
N GLU A 499 0.98 -27.95 -7.36
CA GLU A 499 -0.42 -27.79 -7.73
C GLU A 499 -1.10 -26.70 -6.89
N VAL A 500 -0.91 -26.73 -5.56
CA VAL A 500 -1.36 -25.67 -4.65
C VAL A 500 -0.81 -24.30 -5.07
N GLN A 501 0.48 -24.23 -5.41
CA GLN A 501 1.09 -22.98 -5.87
C GLN A 501 0.51 -22.48 -7.20
N ALA A 502 0.16 -23.38 -8.11
CA ALA A 502 -0.49 -23.02 -9.37
C ALA A 502 -1.90 -22.49 -9.14
N THR A 503 -2.69 -23.18 -8.33
CA THR A 503 -4.04 -22.75 -7.93
C THR A 503 -3.99 -21.38 -7.25
N ASP A 504 -3.09 -21.18 -6.27
CA ASP A 504 -2.96 -19.92 -5.56
C ASP A 504 -2.59 -18.75 -6.50
N ARG A 505 -1.74 -19.00 -7.50
CA ARG A 505 -1.37 -17.98 -8.50
C ARG A 505 -2.51 -17.63 -9.43
N GLU A 506 -3.24 -18.62 -9.91
CA GLU A 506 -4.36 -18.44 -10.83
C GLU A 506 -5.50 -17.69 -10.17
N GLU A 507 -5.95 -18.17 -9.01
CA GLU A 507 -7.04 -17.54 -8.26
C GLU A 507 -6.69 -16.11 -7.79
N ASN A 508 -5.39 -15.77 -7.65
CA ASN A 508 -4.93 -14.42 -7.29
C ASN A 508 -4.43 -13.57 -8.47
N LYS A 509 -4.68 -13.98 -9.73
CA LYS A 509 -4.18 -13.29 -10.94
C LYS A 509 -4.44 -11.77 -10.91
N GLN A 510 -5.66 -11.38 -10.55
CA GLN A 510 -6.13 -9.99 -10.52
C GLN A 510 -6.32 -9.42 -9.10
N ILE A 511 -5.93 -10.16 -8.06
CA ILE A 511 -6.19 -9.79 -6.66
C ILE A 511 -4.90 -9.46 -5.91
N ALA A 512 -4.93 -8.37 -5.15
CA ALA A 512 -3.79 -7.86 -4.38
C ALA A 512 -3.94 -8.12 -2.87
N LEU A 513 -3.38 -9.25 -2.41
CA LEU A 513 -3.46 -9.70 -1.02
C LEU A 513 -2.62 -8.90 -0.01
N GLY A 514 -1.60 -8.18 -0.46
CA GLY A 514 -0.64 -7.51 0.43
C GLY A 514 -1.26 -6.35 1.23
N THR A 515 -2.17 -5.60 0.59
CA THR A 515 -2.75 -4.39 1.19
C THR A 515 -3.68 -4.72 2.36
N SER A 516 -4.55 -5.73 2.20
CA SER A 516 -5.41 -6.24 3.29
C SER A 516 -4.56 -6.77 4.43
N LYS A 517 -3.62 -7.67 4.10
CA LYS A 517 -2.74 -8.35 5.06
C LYS A 517 -1.95 -7.41 5.96
N LEU A 518 -1.49 -6.28 5.42
CA LEU A 518 -0.66 -5.34 6.17
C LEU A 518 -1.45 -4.32 6.99
N ASN A 519 -2.66 -3.96 6.57
CA ASN A 519 -3.31 -2.73 7.07
C ASN A 519 -4.73 -2.92 7.61
N TYR A 520 -5.43 -3.99 7.23
CA TYR A 520 -6.86 -4.15 7.54
C TYR A 520 -7.17 -5.42 8.34
N LEU A 521 -6.27 -6.40 8.33
CA LEU A 521 -6.40 -7.64 9.09
C LEU A 521 -5.69 -7.51 10.43
N ASP A 522 -6.39 -7.80 11.54
CA ASP A 522 -5.75 -7.91 12.84
C ASP A 522 -4.72 -9.05 12.81
N PRO A 523 -3.42 -8.77 12.98
CA PRO A 523 -2.38 -9.78 12.88
C PRO A 523 -2.55 -10.91 13.92
N ARG A 524 -3.21 -10.65 15.05
CA ARG A 524 -3.44 -11.66 16.10
C ARG A 524 -4.33 -12.80 15.62
N ILE A 525 -5.26 -12.54 14.69
CA ILE A 525 -6.06 -13.60 14.03
C ILE A 525 -5.14 -14.58 13.29
N SER A 526 -4.17 -14.05 12.56
CA SER A 526 -3.23 -14.88 11.80
C SER A 526 -2.24 -15.61 12.71
N VAL A 527 -1.79 -14.97 13.79
CA VAL A 527 -0.90 -15.57 14.79
C VAL A 527 -1.61 -16.72 15.51
N ALA A 528 -2.83 -16.50 15.98
CA ALA A 528 -3.65 -17.54 16.63
C ALA A 528 -3.89 -18.73 15.72
N TRP A 529 -4.24 -18.48 14.46
CA TRP A 529 -4.39 -19.54 13.45
C TRP A 529 -3.07 -20.29 13.22
N CYS A 530 -1.93 -19.61 13.17
CA CYS A 530 -0.62 -20.24 13.05
C CYS A 530 -0.30 -21.13 14.27
N LYS A 531 -0.53 -20.65 15.49
CA LYS A 531 -0.32 -21.42 16.73
C LYS A 531 -1.23 -22.65 16.77
N LYS A 532 -2.53 -22.46 16.52
CA LYS A 532 -3.56 -23.52 16.56
C LYS A 532 -3.29 -24.69 15.62
N TRP A 533 -2.70 -24.43 14.46
CA TRP A 533 -2.43 -25.45 13.44
C TRP A 533 -0.94 -25.79 13.30
N GLU A 534 -0.11 -25.34 14.24
CA GLU A 534 1.34 -25.55 14.27
C GLU A 534 2.05 -25.11 12.97
N ILE A 535 1.56 -24.03 12.36
CA ILE A 535 2.13 -23.47 11.13
C ILE A 535 3.17 -22.41 11.49
N PRO A 536 4.42 -22.53 11.01
CA PRO A 536 5.42 -21.52 11.29
C PRO A 536 5.02 -20.15 10.73
N VAL A 537 5.03 -19.12 11.59
CA VAL A 537 4.57 -17.76 11.25
C VAL A 537 5.32 -17.19 10.05
N GLU A 538 6.58 -17.59 9.82
CA GLU A 538 7.36 -17.19 8.65
C GLU A 538 6.82 -17.66 7.30
N LYS A 539 5.93 -18.66 7.29
CA LYS A 539 5.20 -19.10 6.08
C LYS A 539 4.12 -18.09 5.69
N ILE A 540 3.57 -17.38 6.66
CA ILE A 540 2.54 -16.35 6.46
C ILE A 540 3.20 -14.98 6.34
N TYR A 541 4.03 -14.59 7.30
CA TYR A 541 4.66 -13.27 7.36
C TYR A 541 6.15 -13.33 7.00
N ASN A 542 6.57 -12.51 6.03
CA ASN A 542 7.99 -12.32 5.73
C ASN A 542 8.73 -11.56 6.86
N LYS A 543 10.06 -11.43 6.77
CA LYS A 543 10.89 -10.81 7.82
C LYS A 543 10.37 -9.43 8.25
N THR A 544 10.13 -8.52 7.31
CA THR A 544 9.66 -7.16 7.59
C THR A 544 8.23 -7.14 8.16
N GLN A 545 7.39 -8.07 7.75
CA GLN A 545 6.05 -8.23 8.32
C GLN A 545 6.10 -8.72 9.77
N ARG A 546 6.99 -9.66 10.08
CA ARG A 546 7.21 -10.12 11.46
C ARG A 546 7.79 -9.02 12.34
N GLU A 547 8.70 -8.20 11.83
CA GLU A 547 9.21 -7.01 12.54
C GLU A 547 8.08 -6.01 12.84
N LYS A 548 7.17 -5.76 11.88
CA LYS A 548 6.00 -4.89 12.09
C LYS A 548 5.05 -5.45 13.15
N PHE A 549 4.77 -6.76 13.08
CA PHE A 549 3.77 -7.44 13.91
C PHE A 549 4.38 -8.17 15.11
N ALA A 550 5.58 -7.79 15.54
CA ALA A 550 6.26 -8.40 16.68
C ALA A 550 5.37 -8.41 17.93
N TRP A 551 4.69 -7.28 18.19
CA TRP A 551 3.72 -7.14 19.28
C TRP A 551 2.62 -8.21 19.26
N ALA A 552 2.08 -8.54 18.07
CA ALA A 552 1.01 -9.51 17.92
C ALA A 552 1.50 -10.96 18.00
N ILE A 553 2.72 -11.22 17.53
CA ILE A 553 3.35 -12.55 17.57
C ILE A 553 3.65 -12.95 19.02
N ASP A 554 4.10 -12.00 19.81
CA ASP A 554 4.43 -12.21 21.22
C ASP A 554 3.17 -12.34 22.10
N MET A 555 2.19 -11.45 21.93
CA MET A 555 1.07 -11.33 22.88
C MET A 555 -0.14 -12.24 22.63
N ALA A 556 -0.30 -12.84 21.45
CA ALA A 556 -1.54 -13.54 21.06
C ALA A 556 -1.39 -15.05 21.13
N ASP A 557 -2.32 -15.71 21.81
CA ASP A 557 -2.41 -17.17 21.90
C ASP A 557 -3.33 -17.80 20.84
N ASP A 558 -3.40 -19.13 20.82
CA ASP A 558 -4.12 -19.91 19.82
C ASP A 558 -5.66 -19.81 19.93
N ASP A 559 -6.14 -19.34 21.07
CA ASP A 559 -7.55 -19.12 21.40
C ASP A 559 -8.04 -17.67 21.15
N TYR A 560 -7.17 -16.79 20.64
CA TYR A 560 -7.52 -15.39 20.39
C TYR A 560 -8.73 -15.25 19.45
N GLU A 561 -9.69 -14.43 19.90
CA GLU A 561 -10.86 -14.02 19.11
C GLU A 561 -10.90 -12.49 18.96
N PHE A 562 -10.93 -12.03 17.71
CA PHE A 562 -11.19 -10.64 17.35
C PHE A 562 -12.64 -10.29 17.65
#